data_AF-A0AAE4ILV4-F1
#
_entry.id   AF-A0AAE4ILV4-F1
#
_cell.length_a   1.000
_cell.length_b   1.000
_cell.length_c   1.000
_cell.angle_alpha   90.00
_cell.angle_beta   90.00
_cell.angle_gamma   90.00
#
_symmetry.space_group_name_H-M   'P 1'
#
loop_
_entity.id
_entity.type
_entity.pdbx_description
1 polymer ?
#
loop_
_entity_poly.entity_id
_entity_poly.type
_entity_poly.pdbx_seq_one_letter_code
_entity_poly.pdbx_strand_id
1 'polypeptide(L)'
;MKISWNPRHIRLGLLIGASLALGAAHIVARPPTVPPEPMNPSQIRQTLITELRAEGLDSTDVRTRWVEVDSTFRRPEFRVAVPDSFSSTKFHIQWDQTVKPLGYESPARVHFPDEVMHIHMVRVGTIHATIRLIPS
;
A
#
# COMPACT_ATOMS: atom_id res chain seq x y z
N MET A 1 -43.73 -7.17 43.26
CA MET A 1 -42.75 -8.12 42.70
C MET A 1 -41.35 -7.63 43.04
N LYS A 2 -40.66 -8.21 44.03
CA LYS A 2 -39.30 -7.79 44.42
C LYS A 2 -38.30 -8.51 43.54
N ILE A 3 -37.65 -7.80 42.62
CA ILE A 3 -36.59 -8.34 41.76
C ILE A 3 -35.33 -8.45 42.63
N SER A 4 -34.97 -9.66 43.07
CA SER A 4 -33.70 -9.90 43.74
C SER A 4 -32.61 -10.12 42.70
N TRP A 5 -31.78 -9.09 42.49
CA TRP A 5 -30.65 -9.19 41.57
C TRP A 5 -29.50 -9.94 42.25
N ASN A 6 -29.09 -11.07 41.65
CA ASN A 6 -27.94 -11.83 42.11
C ASN A 6 -26.66 -10.99 41.90
N PRO A 7 -25.82 -10.78 42.93
CA PRO A 7 -24.61 -9.97 42.85
C PRO A 7 -23.62 -10.45 41.78
N ARG A 8 -23.70 -11.72 41.37
CA ARG A 8 -22.90 -12.25 40.25
C ARG A 8 -23.30 -11.67 38.89
N HIS A 9 -24.58 -11.42 38.64
CA HIS A 9 -25.04 -10.82 37.38
C HIS A 9 -24.72 -9.33 37.31
N ILE A 10 -24.71 -8.63 38.45
CA ILE A 10 -24.31 -7.22 38.54
C ILE A 10 -22.82 -7.07 38.19
N ARG A 11 -21.96 -7.94 38.74
CA ARG A 11 -20.52 -7.93 38.44
C ARG A 11 -20.22 -8.25 36.98
N LEU A 12 -20.94 -9.20 36.39
CA LEU A 12 -20.78 -9.55 34.98
C LEU A 12 -21.19 -8.40 34.05
N GLY A 13 -22.31 -7.73 34.35
CA GLY A 13 -22.77 -6.56 33.59
C GLY A 13 -21.78 -5.40 33.64
N LEU A 14 -21.17 -5.15 34.81
CA LEU A 14 -20.13 -4.13 34.98
C LEU A 14 -18.87 -4.42 34.16
N LEU A 15 -18.42 -5.68 34.11
CA LEU A 15 -17.23 -6.07 33.34
C LEU A 15 -17.45 -5.93 31.82
N ILE A 16 -18.63 -6.32 31.33
CA ILE A 16 -19.00 -6.17 29.92
C ILE A 16 -19.09 -4.68 29.56
N GLY A 17 -19.73 -3.86 30.42
CA GLY A 17 -19.82 -2.42 30.24
C GLY A 17 -18.45 -1.74 30.19
N ALA A 18 -17.52 -2.12 31.08
CA ALA A 18 -16.17 -1.57 31.10
C ALA A 18 -15.36 -1.93 29.84
N SER A 19 -15.46 -3.17 29.36
CA SER A 19 -14.78 -3.62 28.14
C SER A 19 -15.26 -2.86 26.89
N LEU A 20 -16.58 -2.66 26.77
CA LEU A 20 -17.17 -1.89 25.67
C LEU A 20 -16.80 -0.40 25.72
N ALA A 21 -16.76 0.20 26.91
CA ALA A 21 -16.35 1.59 27.09
C ALA A 21 -14.87 1.81 26.72
N LEU A 22 -13.98 0.88 27.10
CA LEU A 22 -12.58 0.88 26.70
C LEU A 22 -12.42 0.74 25.17
N GLY A 23 -13.18 -0.16 24.54
CA GLY A 23 -13.18 -0.32 23.07
C GLY A 23 -13.65 0.94 22.33
N ALA A 24 -14.72 1.57 22.79
CA ALA A 24 -15.24 2.80 22.20
C ALA A 24 -14.27 3.99 22.35
N ALA A 25 -13.63 4.13 23.51
CA ALA A 25 -12.62 5.18 23.75
C ALA A 25 -11.41 5.06 22.79
N HIS A 26 -10.98 3.83 22.47
CA HIS A 26 -9.89 3.61 21.51
C HIS A 26 -10.25 3.97 20.06
N ILE A 27 -11.53 3.89 19.68
CA ILE A 27 -11.98 4.25 18.33
C ILE A 27 -12.11 5.77 18.20
N VAL A 28 -12.65 6.44 19.22
CA VAL A 28 -12.88 7.89 19.21
C VAL A 28 -11.59 8.70 19.35
N ALA A 29 -10.59 8.19 20.07
CA ALA A 29 -9.33 8.90 20.31
C ALA A 29 -8.33 8.82 19.15
N ARG A 30 -8.65 8.17 18.03
CA ARG A 30 -7.78 8.23 16.84
C ARG A 30 -7.93 9.64 16.25
N PRO A 31 -6.90 10.51 16.32
CA PRO A 31 -6.94 11.76 15.57
C PRO A 31 -7.21 11.41 14.10
N PRO A 32 -7.98 12.23 13.35
CA PRO A 32 -8.15 12.02 11.93
C PRO A 32 -6.76 11.85 11.32
N THR A 33 -6.49 10.66 10.78
CA THR A 33 -5.22 10.39 10.12
C THR A 33 -5.17 11.30 8.92
N VAL A 34 -4.43 12.40 9.05
CA VAL A 34 -4.01 13.18 7.89
C VAL A 34 -3.24 12.19 7.01
N PRO A 35 -3.76 11.84 5.82
CA PRO A 35 -3.08 10.85 5.03
C PRO A 35 -1.71 11.42 4.65
N PRO A 36 -0.63 10.64 4.79
CA PRO A 36 0.73 11.14 4.66
C PRO A 36 0.92 11.83 3.30
N GLU A 37 1.79 12.84 3.27
CA GLU A 37 2.07 13.58 2.04
C GLU A 37 2.37 12.61 0.89
N PRO A 38 1.78 12.82 -0.31
CA PRO A 38 2.05 11.96 -1.45
C PRO A 38 3.55 11.93 -1.75
N MET A 39 4.13 10.74 -1.82
CA MET A 39 5.51 10.59 -2.27
C MET A 39 5.74 11.30 -3.61
N ASN A 40 6.79 12.12 -3.66
CA ASN A 40 7.25 12.69 -4.91
C ASN A 40 7.96 11.61 -5.77
N PRO A 41 8.15 11.85 -7.09
CA PRO A 41 8.75 10.88 -8.00
C PRO A 41 10.13 10.35 -7.57
N SER A 42 10.96 11.19 -6.94
CA SER A 42 12.28 10.77 -6.45
C SER A 42 12.17 9.83 -5.25
N GLN A 43 11.24 10.10 -4.33
CA GLN A 43 10.95 9.22 -3.19
C GLN A 43 10.42 7.88 -3.68
N ILE A 44 9.48 7.86 -4.64
CA ILE A 44 8.97 6.63 -5.24
C ILE A 44 10.12 5.82 -5.86
N ARG A 45 10.98 6.47 -6.65
CA ARG A 45 12.14 5.80 -7.26
C ARG A 45 13.07 5.20 -6.22
N GLN A 46 13.36 5.93 -5.15
CA GLN A 46 14.25 5.47 -4.09
C GLN A 46 13.65 4.27 -3.34
N THR A 47 12.37 4.31 -3.00
CA THR A 47 11.66 3.18 -2.39
C THR A 47 11.66 1.97 -3.32
N LEU A 48 11.39 2.17 -4.62
CA LEU A 48 11.47 1.11 -5.63
C LEU A 48 12.84 0.44 -5.68
N ILE A 49 13.92 1.22 -5.69
CA ILE A 49 15.29 0.68 -5.68
C ILE A 49 15.55 -0.12 -4.40
N THR A 50 15.09 0.36 -3.24
CA THR A 50 15.24 -0.35 -1.96
C THR A 50 14.52 -1.70 -1.99
N GLU A 51 13.27 -1.76 -2.47
CA GLU A 51 12.51 -3.02 -2.56
C GLU A 51 13.09 -3.99 -3.59
N LEU A 52 13.56 -3.49 -4.74
CA LEU A 52 14.25 -4.31 -5.74
C LEU A 52 15.52 -4.93 -5.15
N ARG A 53 16.30 -4.14 -4.39
CA ARG A 53 17.49 -4.62 -3.69
C ARG A 53 17.17 -5.71 -2.66
N ALA A 54 16.06 -5.56 -1.93
CA ALA A 54 15.60 -6.57 -0.97
C ALA A 54 15.26 -7.92 -1.64
N GLU A 55 14.88 -7.90 -2.93
CA GLU A 55 14.66 -9.08 -3.76
C GLU A 55 15.92 -9.54 -4.53
N GLY A 56 17.10 -8.98 -4.22
CA GLY A 56 18.38 -9.39 -4.81
C GLY A 56 18.72 -8.74 -6.14
N LEU A 57 18.00 -7.69 -6.55
CA LEU A 57 18.23 -6.95 -7.79
C LEU A 57 19.13 -5.71 -7.57
N ASP A 58 20.33 -5.94 -7.02
CA ASP A 58 21.26 -4.88 -6.61
C ASP A 58 21.78 -4.01 -7.78
N SER A 59 21.90 -4.61 -8.97
CA SER A 59 22.46 -4.00 -10.18
C SER A 59 21.38 -3.53 -11.16
N THR A 60 20.10 -3.65 -10.82
CA THR A 60 19.03 -3.34 -11.75
C THR A 60 18.87 -1.83 -11.97
N ASP A 61 19.03 -1.43 -13.22
CA ASP A 61 18.85 -0.04 -13.65
C ASP A 61 17.36 0.31 -13.70
N VAL A 62 16.96 1.28 -12.88
CA VAL A 62 15.61 1.83 -12.88
C VAL A 62 15.58 3.07 -13.76
N ARG A 63 15.07 2.91 -14.97
CA ARG A 63 14.93 3.99 -15.96
C ARG A 63 13.61 4.72 -15.78
N THR A 64 13.64 6.04 -15.80
CA THR A 64 12.43 6.86 -15.68
C THR A 64 12.04 7.43 -17.04
N ARG A 65 10.79 7.21 -17.45
CA ARG A 65 10.13 7.89 -18.56
C ARG A 65 8.99 8.73 -18.02
N TRP A 66 8.82 9.95 -18.52
CA TRP A 66 7.64 10.75 -18.22
C TRP A 66 6.55 10.48 -19.26
N VAL A 67 5.36 10.15 -18.77
CA VAL A 67 4.16 9.97 -19.58
C VAL A 67 3.29 11.20 -19.38
N GLU A 68 3.10 11.96 -20.45
CA GLU A 68 2.17 13.08 -20.49
C GLU A 68 0.75 12.51 -20.56
N VAL A 69 -0.09 12.92 -19.61
CA VAL A 69 -1.50 12.51 -19.54
C VAL A 69 -2.36 13.63 -20.12
N ASP A 70 -2.04 14.87 -19.76
CA ASP A 70 -2.59 16.11 -20.30
C ASP A 70 -1.55 17.24 -20.21
N SER A 71 -1.91 18.44 -20.65
CA SER A 71 -1.01 19.62 -20.68
C SER A 71 -0.52 20.10 -19.31
N THR A 72 -1.14 19.64 -18.22
CA THR A 72 -0.85 20.05 -16.83
C THR A 72 -0.35 18.91 -15.96
N PHE A 73 -0.55 17.67 -16.38
CA PHE A 73 -0.23 16.47 -15.62
C PHE A 73 0.65 15.51 -16.40
N ARG A 74 1.81 15.22 -15.81
CA ARG A 74 2.72 14.16 -16.23
C ARG A 74 2.94 13.19 -15.09
N ARG A 75 3.05 11.91 -15.39
CA ARG A 75 3.37 10.87 -14.42
C ARG A 75 4.67 10.14 -14.79
N PRO A 76 5.49 9.76 -13.80
CA PRO A 76 6.64 8.90 -14.04
C PRO A 76 6.20 7.45 -14.31
N GLU A 77 6.82 6.86 -15.32
CA GLU A 77 6.86 5.43 -15.59
C GLU A 77 8.29 4.94 -15.29
N PHE A 78 8.44 4.07 -14.30
CA PHE A 78 9.70 3.43 -13.94
C PHE A 78 9.81 2.09 -14.66
N ARG A 79 10.78 1.96 -15.55
CA ARG A 79 11.05 0.74 -16.30
C ARG A 79 12.19 -0.01 -15.63
N VAL A 80 11.94 -1.27 -15.35
CA VAL A 80 12.83 -2.15 -14.61
C VAL A 80 12.97 -3.44 -15.42
N ALA A 81 14.18 -3.72 -15.89
CA ALA A 81 14.49 -5.02 -16.48
C ALA A 81 14.70 -6.02 -15.34
N VAL A 82 14.06 -7.18 -15.42
CA VAL A 82 14.14 -8.23 -14.40
C VAL A 82 14.46 -9.57 -15.07
N PRO A 83 15.34 -10.40 -14.49
CA PRO A 83 15.63 -11.73 -15.03
C PRO A 83 14.36 -12.60 -15.12
N ASP A 84 14.31 -13.55 -16.06
CA ASP A 84 13.19 -14.49 -16.18
C ASP A 84 12.90 -15.30 -14.89
N SER A 85 13.91 -15.50 -14.04
CA SER A 85 13.76 -16.16 -12.74
C SER A 85 13.10 -15.27 -11.66
N PHE A 86 12.94 -13.97 -11.93
CA PHE A 86 12.36 -13.02 -10.99
C PHE A 86 10.84 -13.15 -10.93
N SER A 87 10.32 -13.34 -9.71
CA SER A 87 8.87 -13.42 -9.52
C SER A 87 8.24 -12.03 -9.44
N SER A 88 7.76 -11.52 -10.58
CA SER A 88 7.04 -10.24 -10.65
C SER A 88 5.82 -10.19 -9.71
N THR A 89 5.11 -11.30 -9.53
CA THR A 89 3.98 -11.42 -8.59
C THR A 89 4.42 -11.28 -7.13
N LYS A 90 5.52 -11.93 -6.74
CA LYS A 90 6.05 -11.79 -5.37
C LYS A 90 6.44 -10.34 -5.09
N PHE A 91 7.17 -9.74 -6.03
CA PHE A 91 7.55 -8.33 -5.92
C PHE A 91 6.33 -7.41 -5.85
N HIS A 92 5.28 -7.66 -6.64
CA HIS A 92 4.04 -6.89 -6.59
C HIS A 92 3.40 -6.92 -5.20
N ILE A 93 3.33 -8.10 -4.56
CA ILE A 93 2.80 -8.24 -3.20
C ILE A 93 3.65 -7.44 -2.20
N GLN A 94 4.98 -7.55 -2.28
CA GLN A 94 5.91 -6.81 -1.43
C GLN A 94 5.73 -5.29 -1.62
N TRP A 95 5.66 -4.84 -2.87
CA TRP A 95 5.44 -3.44 -3.21
C TRP A 95 4.12 -2.91 -2.64
N ASP A 96 3.02 -3.66 -2.77
CA ASP A 96 1.73 -3.30 -2.20
C ASP A 96 1.83 -3.07 -0.68
N GLN A 97 2.50 -3.99 0.02
CA GLN A 97 2.69 -3.90 1.47
C GLN A 97 3.50 -2.65 1.87
N THR A 98 4.49 -2.26 1.07
CA THR A 98 5.30 -1.05 1.32
C THR A 98 4.50 0.24 1.12
N VAL A 99 3.67 0.33 0.07
CA VAL A 99 3.01 1.59 -0.29
C VAL A 99 1.61 1.77 0.31
N LYS A 100 0.96 0.68 0.72
CA LYS A 100 -0.39 0.70 1.32
C LYS A 100 -0.49 1.51 2.62
N PRO A 101 0.47 1.43 3.57
CA PRO A 101 0.46 2.30 4.75
C PRO A 101 0.57 3.80 4.42
N LEU A 102 1.08 4.13 3.22
CA LEU A 102 1.20 5.49 2.71
C LEU A 102 -0.07 5.96 1.97
N GLY A 103 -1.12 5.13 1.96
CA GLY A 103 -2.41 5.42 1.32
C GLY A 103 -2.41 5.20 -0.18
N TYR A 104 -1.46 4.44 -0.73
CA TYR A 104 -1.47 4.01 -2.12
C TYR A 104 -2.06 2.61 -2.28
N GLU A 105 -2.84 2.42 -3.33
CA GLU A 105 -3.17 1.12 -3.88
C GLU A 105 -2.18 0.79 -5.00
N SER A 106 -1.89 -0.49 -5.21
CA SER A 106 -0.96 -0.93 -6.27
C SER A 106 -1.58 -1.90 -7.30
N PRO A 107 -2.72 -1.59 -7.95
CA PRO A 107 -3.30 -2.51 -8.93
C PRO A 107 -2.31 -2.80 -10.06
N ALA A 108 -2.23 -4.08 -10.44
CA ALA A 108 -1.31 -4.56 -11.46
C ALA A 108 -2.04 -5.20 -12.66
N ARG A 109 -1.45 -5.06 -13.84
CA ARG A 109 -1.89 -5.71 -15.08
C ARG A 109 -0.69 -6.35 -15.78
N VAL A 110 -0.85 -7.60 -16.19
CA VAL A 110 0.14 -8.33 -16.99
C VAL A 110 -0.24 -8.26 -18.46
N HIS A 111 0.72 -7.94 -19.31
CA HIS A 111 0.56 -7.86 -20.76
C HIS A 111 1.28 -9.04 -21.42
N PHE A 112 0.53 -9.87 -22.13
CA PHE A 112 1.03 -11.01 -22.91
C PHE A 112 1.25 -10.61 -24.38
N PRO A 113 2.17 -11.29 -25.12
CA PRO A 113 2.91 -12.49 -24.72
C PRO A 113 4.17 -12.22 -23.89
N ASP A 114 4.67 -10.98 -23.86
CA ASP A 114 5.98 -10.62 -23.28
C ASP A 114 6.02 -10.62 -21.74
N GLU A 115 4.94 -11.06 -21.08
CA GLU A 115 4.77 -11.12 -19.61
C GLU A 115 5.12 -9.83 -18.85
N VAL A 116 4.95 -8.68 -19.52
CA VAL A 116 5.31 -7.37 -18.96
C VAL A 116 4.26 -6.97 -17.93
N MET A 117 4.68 -6.82 -16.66
CA MET A 117 3.80 -6.42 -15.56
C MET A 117 3.84 -4.90 -15.35
N HIS A 118 2.67 -4.28 -15.35
CA HIS A 118 2.47 -2.87 -15.03
C HIS A 118 1.84 -2.78 -13.65
N ILE A 119 2.50 -2.14 -12.71
CA ILE A 119 2.00 -1.88 -11.35
C ILE A 119 1.73 -0.39 -11.25
N HIS A 120 0.47 0.01 -11.03
CA HIS A 120 0.10 1.41 -10.93
C HIS A 120 0.05 1.85 -9.47
N MET A 121 0.65 2.98 -9.13
CA MET A 121 0.49 3.58 -7.80
C MET A 121 -0.70 4.53 -7.81
N VAL A 122 -1.80 4.11 -7.20
CA VAL A 122 -3.07 4.84 -7.22
C VAL A 122 -3.35 5.42 -5.84
N ARG A 123 -3.68 6.71 -5.78
CA ARG A 123 -4.13 7.37 -4.54
C ARG A 123 -5.26 8.32 -4.86
N VAL A 124 -6.38 8.20 -4.12
CA VAL A 124 -7.61 8.97 -4.36
C VAL A 124 -8.03 8.93 -5.84
N GLY A 125 -7.99 7.74 -6.45
CA GLY A 125 -8.35 7.52 -7.86
C GLY A 125 -7.36 8.05 -8.91
N THR A 126 -6.23 8.64 -8.51
CA THR A 126 -5.23 9.20 -9.42
C THR A 126 -3.99 8.30 -9.48
N ILE A 127 -3.48 8.05 -10.69
CA ILE A 127 -2.22 7.32 -10.89
C ILE A 127 -1.05 8.28 -10.71
N HIS A 128 -0.29 8.13 -9.63
CA HIS A 128 0.89 8.93 -9.32
C HIS A 128 2.16 8.42 -10.01
N ALA A 129 2.26 7.11 -10.25
CA ALA A 129 3.38 6.50 -10.96
C ALA A 129 2.96 5.15 -11.54
N THR A 130 3.75 4.63 -12.47
CA THR A 130 3.63 3.26 -12.95
C THR A 130 4.99 2.59 -12.94
N ILE A 131 5.07 1.39 -12.37
CA ILE A 131 6.26 0.53 -12.44
C ILE A 131 6.00 -0.49 -13.53
N ARG A 132 6.94 -0.61 -14.46
CA ARG A 132 6.88 -1.55 -15.56
C ARG A 132 8.03 -2.53 -15.42
N LEU A 133 7.70 -3.76 -15.03
CA LEU A 133 8.63 -4.87 -14.94
C LEU A 133 8.69 -5.55 -16.32
N ILE A 134 9.89 -5.68 -16.86
CA ILE A 134 10.14 -6.19 -18.21
C ILE A 134 11.07 -7.40 -18.06
N PRO A 135 10.60 -8.62 -18.39
CA PRO A 135 11.47 -9.80 -18.42
C PRO A 135 12.65 -9.61 -19.39
N SER A 136 13.82 -10.16 -19.07
CA SER A 136 15.09 -9.99 -19.80
C SER A 136 15.85 -11.28 -19.97
#